data_AF-A0A6G0QXP2-F1
#
_entry.id   AF-A0A6G0QXP2-F1
#
_cell.length_a   1.000
_cell.length_b   1.000
_cell.length_c   1.000
_cell.angle_alpha   90.00
_cell.angle_beta   90.00
_cell.angle_gamma   90.00
#
_symmetry.space_group_name_H-M   'P 1'
#
loop_
_entity.id
_entity.type
_entity.pdbx_description
1 polymer ?
#
loop_
_entity_poly.entity_id
_entity_poly.type
_entity_poly.pdbx_seq_one_letter_code
_entity_poly.pdbx_strand_id
1 'polypeptide(L)'
;MAYLHAELNNFLREDPVMRIMHLKVVGSLTEPVQAPLSTKNKLDAAMDMLRLLKEAGITAGAFDADDLFHLEVDEIRIATAALFNLLKPMVGERPTARRPKPFSLLKPLADEQPATKPAEH
;
A
#
# COMPACT_ATOMS: atom_id res chain seq x y z
N MET A 1 16.30 -0.92 -13.99
CA MET A 1 15.48 -2.10 -13.61
C MET A 1 16.31 -3.25 -13.04
N ALA A 2 17.35 -3.74 -13.72
CA ALA A 2 18.19 -4.83 -13.19
C ALA A 2 18.79 -4.56 -11.79
N TYR A 3 19.22 -3.33 -11.53
CA TYR A 3 19.73 -2.90 -10.22
C TYR A 3 18.68 -3.04 -9.10
N LEU A 4 17.46 -2.54 -9.30
CA LEU A 4 16.37 -2.64 -8.32
C LEU A 4 15.97 -4.09 -8.02
N HIS A 5 15.97 -4.96 -9.04
CA HIS A 5 15.73 -6.39 -8.83
C HIS A 5 16.85 -7.05 -8.01
N ALA A 6 18.11 -6.67 -8.23
CA ALA A 6 19.23 -7.17 -7.44
C ALA A 6 19.15 -6.69 -5.99
N GLU A 7 18.81 -5.41 -5.78
CA GLU A 7 18.66 -4.83 -4.44
C GLU A 7 17.47 -5.42 -3.68
N LEU A 8 16.33 -5.64 -4.35
CA LEU A 8 15.21 -6.39 -3.78
C LEU A 8 15.63 -7.79 -3.34
N ASN A 9 16.29 -8.56 -4.22
CA ASN A 9 16.74 -9.91 -3.89
C ASN A 9 17.77 -9.92 -2.74
N ASN A 10 18.65 -8.91 -2.69
CA ASN A 10 19.59 -8.76 -1.59
C ASN A 10 18.86 -8.49 -0.27
N PHE A 11 17.91 -7.56 -0.28
CA PHE A 11 17.10 -7.22 0.88
C PHE A 11 16.31 -8.43 1.40
N LEU A 12 15.67 -9.21 0.53
CA LEU A 12 14.94 -10.42 0.92
C LEU A 12 15.86 -11.48 1.56
N ARG A 13 17.16 -11.46 1.26
CA ARG A 13 18.16 -12.41 1.77
C ARG A 13 18.85 -11.94 3.04
N GLU A 14 19.03 -10.64 3.22
CA GLU A 14 19.86 -10.08 4.29
C GLU A 14 19.05 -9.55 5.47
N ASP A 15 17.89 -8.96 5.22
CA ASP A 15 17.06 -8.37 6.28
C ASP A 15 16.55 -9.46 7.25
N PRO A 16 16.71 -9.27 8.58
CA PRO A 16 16.32 -10.28 9.57
C PRO A 16 14.85 -10.72 9.46
N VAL A 17 13.94 -9.78 9.22
CA VAL A 17 12.50 -10.07 9.11
C VAL A 17 12.21 -10.86 7.84
N MET A 18 12.82 -10.45 6.72
CA MET A 18 12.66 -11.15 5.44
C MET A 18 13.21 -12.59 5.50
N ARG A 19 14.31 -12.78 6.26
CA ARG A 19 14.93 -14.08 6.49
C ARG A 19 14.07 -15.00 7.33
N ILE A 20 13.51 -14.50 8.44
CA ILE A 20 12.59 -15.27 9.29
C ILE A 20 11.43 -15.78 8.44
N MET A 21 10.83 -14.91 7.64
CA MET A 21 9.67 -15.26 6.80
C MET A 21 10.03 -16.03 5.51
N HIS A 22 11.32 -16.31 5.26
CA HIS A 22 11.80 -17.03 4.09
C HIS A 22 11.22 -16.52 2.77
N LEU A 23 11.17 -15.20 2.60
CA LEU A 23 10.48 -14.57 1.48
C LEU A 23 11.17 -14.85 0.14
N LYS A 24 10.36 -15.11 -0.89
CA LYS A 24 10.84 -15.33 -2.27
C LYS A 24 9.89 -14.70 -3.28
N VAL A 25 10.46 -14.07 -4.30
CA VAL A 25 9.71 -13.63 -5.48
C VAL A 25 9.36 -14.86 -6.31
N VAL A 26 8.07 -15.09 -6.55
CA VAL A 26 7.59 -16.21 -7.38
C VAL A 26 7.05 -15.63 -8.69
N GLY A 27 7.83 -15.75 -9.76
CA GLY A 27 7.48 -15.19 -11.06
C GLY A 27 7.78 -13.69 -11.16
N SER A 28 6.85 -12.93 -11.74
CA SER A 28 7.00 -11.48 -11.97
C SER A 28 6.23 -10.68 -10.92
N LEU A 29 6.71 -9.48 -10.58
CA LEU A 29 5.96 -8.55 -9.76
C LEU A 29 4.79 -7.98 -10.58
N THR A 30 3.56 -8.11 -10.10
CA THR A 30 2.37 -7.89 -10.95
C THR A 30 1.50 -6.71 -10.55
N GLU A 31 1.28 -6.45 -9.27
CA GLU A 31 0.32 -5.42 -8.84
C GLU A 31 1.00 -4.26 -8.12
N PRO A 32 0.52 -3.01 -8.31
CA PRO A 32 0.98 -1.88 -7.52
C PRO A 32 0.70 -2.12 -6.03
N VAL A 33 1.63 -1.66 -5.20
CA VAL A 33 1.61 -1.92 -3.76
C VAL A 33 1.02 -0.75 -2.98
N GLN A 34 0.35 -1.03 -1.87
CA GLN A 34 -0.13 0.01 -0.96
C GLN A 34 0.88 0.27 0.16
N ALA A 35 1.02 1.55 0.54
CA ALA A 35 1.86 1.93 1.66
C ALA A 35 1.45 1.21 2.97
N PRO A 36 2.39 0.73 3.78
CA PRO A 36 2.10 0.07 5.04
C PRO A 36 1.46 1.04 6.05
N LEU A 37 0.62 0.51 6.95
CA LEU A 37 -0.05 1.32 7.97
C LEU A 37 0.92 1.56 9.13
N SER A 38 0.75 2.72 9.76
CA SER A 38 1.44 3.02 11.03
C SER A 38 0.64 2.40 12.18
N THR A 39 0.91 1.15 12.49
CA THR A 39 0.30 0.43 13.63
C THR A 39 1.25 0.35 14.82
N LYS A 40 0.67 0.16 16.01
CA LYS A 40 1.40 -0.13 17.26
C LYS A 40 1.25 -1.59 17.71
N ASN A 41 0.47 -2.39 16.98
CA ASN A 41 0.22 -3.79 17.28
C ASN A 41 1.09 -4.70 16.40
N LYS A 42 1.75 -5.69 16.99
CA LYS A 42 2.63 -6.63 16.28
C LYS A 42 1.89 -7.47 15.23
N LEU A 43 0.70 -7.98 15.55
CA LEU A 43 -0.11 -8.76 14.61
C LEU A 43 -0.55 -7.88 13.43
N ASP A 44 -0.98 -6.65 13.68
CA ASP A 44 -1.34 -5.73 12.60
C ASP A 44 -0.13 -5.43 11.70
N ALA A 45 1.06 -5.27 12.27
CA ALA A 45 2.29 -5.06 11.50
C ALA A 45 2.64 -6.28 10.63
N ALA A 46 2.50 -7.49 11.19
CA ALA A 46 2.69 -8.73 10.43
C ALA A 46 1.63 -8.91 9.33
N MET A 47 0.36 -8.58 9.60
CA MET A 47 -0.71 -8.62 8.60
C MET A 47 -0.48 -7.62 7.48
N ASP A 48 0.00 -6.42 7.79
CA ASP A 48 0.38 -5.43 6.78
C ASP A 48 1.54 -5.91 5.90
N MET A 49 2.54 -6.58 6.48
CA MET A 49 3.61 -7.21 5.71
C MET A 49 3.05 -8.29 4.78
N LEU A 50 2.23 -9.22 5.29
CA LEU A 50 1.61 -10.28 4.47
C LEU A 50 0.74 -9.72 3.35
N ARG A 51 -0.01 -8.64 3.61
CA ARG A 51 -0.77 -7.92 2.58
C ARG A 51 0.16 -7.39 1.49
N LEU A 52 1.24 -6.73 1.86
CA LEU A 52 2.22 -6.17 0.91
C LEU A 52 2.85 -7.27 0.04
N LEU A 53 3.20 -8.41 0.64
CA LEU A 53 3.75 -9.57 -0.07
C LEU A 53 2.76 -10.10 -1.11
N LYS A 54 1.50 -10.28 -0.71
CA LYS A 54 0.42 -10.72 -1.59
C LYS A 54 0.23 -9.78 -2.78
N GLU A 55 0.25 -8.46 -2.55
CA GLU A 55 0.14 -7.47 -3.63
C GLU A 55 1.34 -7.55 -4.56
N ALA A 56 2.55 -7.67 -4.03
CA ALA A 56 3.77 -7.73 -4.82
C ALA A 56 3.97 -9.05 -5.59
N GLY A 57 3.17 -10.09 -5.33
CA GLY A 57 3.42 -11.44 -5.86
C GLY A 57 4.63 -12.13 -5.19
N ILE A 58 4.96 -11.73 -3.96
CA ILE A 58 6.01 -12.34 -3.14
C ILE A 58 5.35 -13.34 -2.20
N THR A 59 5.94 -14.52 -2.08
CA THR A 59 5.44 -15.57 -1.19
C THR A 59 6.36 -15.72 0.01
N ALA A 60 5.78 -15.83 1.20
CA ALA A 60 6.51 -16.25 2.38
C ALA A 60 6.71 -17.76 2.37
N GLY A 61 7.89 -18.21 2.79
CA GLY A 61 8.15 -19.63 3.00
C GLY A 61 7.45 -20.15 4.27
N ALA A 62 7.74 -21.39 4.64
CA ALA A 62 7.41 -21.86 5.99
C ALA A 62 8.32 -21.12 6.98
N PHE A 63 7.73 -20.50 8.00
CA PHE A 63 8.43 -19.81 9.07
C PHE A 63 7.75 -20.05 10.42
N ASP A 64 8.51 -19.91 11.51
CA ASP A 64 7.94 -19.93 12.86
C ASP A 64 7.34 -18.56 13.17
N ALA A 65 6.07 -18.54 13.55
CA ALA A 65 5.42 -17.30 13.96
C ALA A 65 6.02 -16.77 15.27
N ASP A 66 6.52 -17.63 16.15
CA ASP A 66 7.13 -17.19 17.41
C ASP A 66 8.42 -16.38 17.17
N ASP A 67 9.23 -16.77 16.19
CA ASP A 67 10.42 -16.01 15.76
C ASP A 67 10.05 -14.61 15.26
N LEU A 68 8.97 -14.50 14.46
CA LEU A 68 8.49 -13.21 13.97
C LEU A 68 7.92 -12.33 15.10
N PHE A 69 7.19 -12.92 16.04
CA PHE A 69 6.55 -12.19 17.15
C PHE A 69 7.52 -11.85 18.30
N HIS A 70 8.69 -12.50 18.35
CA HIS A 70 9.80 -12.11 19.22
C HIS A 70 10.41 -10.76 18.83
N LEU A 71 10.32 -10.36 17.57
CA LEU A 71 10.80 -9.05 17.11
C LEU A 71 9.96 -7.90 17.68
N GLU A 72 10.58 -6.73 17.80
CA GLU A 72 9.88 -5.50 18.13
C GLU A 72 8.95 -5.05 17.00
N VAL A 73 7.83 -4.41 17.35
CA VAL A 73 6.84 -3.94 16.37
C VAL A 73 7.47 -2.99 15.34
N ASP A 74 8.44 -2.18 15.78
CA ASP A 74 9.13 -1.25 14.90
C ASP A 74 10.10 -1.95 13.94
N GLU A 75 10.69 -3.10 14.31
CA GLU A 75 11.52 -3.89 13.38
C GLU A 75 10.68 -4.39 12.20
N ILE A 76 9.51 -4.95 12.47
CA ILE A 76 8.57 -5.43 11.43
C ILE A 76 8.12 -4.26 10.55
N ARG A 77 7.81 -3.10 11.15
CA ARG A 77 7.34 -1.91 10.41
C ARG A 77 8.43 -1.30 9.55
N ILE A 78 9.65 -1.18 10.07
CA ILE A 78 10.81 -0.65 9.34
C ILE A 78 11.10 -1.55 8.14
N ALA A 79 11.14 -2.87 8.35
CA ALA A 79 11.36 -3.84 7.28
C ALA A 79 10.24 -3.80 6.24
N THR A 80 8.97 -3.68 6.66
CA THR A 80 7.83 -3.53 5.74
C THR A 80 7.91 -2.25 4.92
N ALA A 81 8.29 -1.13 5.54
CA ALA A 81 8.45 0.15 4.85
C ALA A 81 9.63 0.12 3.87
N ALA A 82 10.75 -0.50 4.24
CA ALA A 82 11.90 -0.71 3.36
C ALA A 82 11.51 -1.56 2.14
N LEU A 83 10.79 -2.67 2.36
CA LEU A 83 10.27 -3.52 1.29
C LEU A 83 9.36 -2.73 0.34
N PHE A 84 8.41 -1.95 0.88
CA PHE A 84 7.53 -1.11 0.09
C PHE A 84 8.31 -0.10 -0.78
N ASN A 85 9.34 0.54 -0.22
CA ASN A 85 10.16 1.51 -0.96
C ASN A 85 10.93 0.88 -2.11
N LEU A 86 11.34 -0.39 -1.99
CA LEU A 86 11.97 -1.15 -3.08
C LEU A 86 10.95 -1.54 -4.15
N LEU A 87 9.73 -1.90 -3.76
CA LEU A 87 8.67 -2.34 -4.67
C LEU A 87 8.01 -1.19 -5.43
N LYS A 88 7.82 -0.04 -4.78
CA LYS A 88 7.18 1.15 -5.36
C LYS A 88 7.69 1.56 -6.75
N PRO A 89 9.02 1.67 -7.02
CA PRO A 89 9.51 2.01 -8.35
C PRO A 89 9.36 0.87 -9.39
N MET A 90 9.09 -0.36 -8.94
CA MET A 90 9.00 -1.55 -9.81
C MET A 90 7.56 -1.82 -10.28
N VAL A 91 6.59 -1.70 -9.37
CA VAL A 91 5.17 -1.99 -9.65
C VAL A 91 4.24 -0.79 -9.50
N GLY A 92 4.73 0.34 -9.01
CA GLY A 92 3.91 1.51 -8.69
C GLY A 92 3.26 1.45 -7.31
N GLU A 93 2.64 2.56 -6.92
CA GLU A 93 1.92 2.70 -5.65
C GLU A 93 0.40 2.76 -5.90
N ARG A 94 -0.37 1.93 -5.20
CA ARG A 94 -1.83 2.04 -5.18
C ARG A 94 -2.23 3.28 -4.38
N PRO A 95 -3.05 4.18 -4.94
CA PRO A 95 -3.59 5.30 -4.19
C PRO A 95 -4.35 4.77 -2.98
N THR A 96 -3.96 5.18 -1.77
CA THR A 96 -4.85 5.04 -0.61
C THR A 96 -6.12 5.79 -0.94
N ALA A 97 -7.29 5.15 -0.75
CA ALA A 97 -8.57 5.79 -1.03
C ALA A 97 -8.63 7.10 -0.25
N ARG A 98 -8.38 8.23 -0.94
CA ARG A 98 -8.60 9.54 -0.38
C ARG A 98 -10.07 9.58 -0.02
N ARG A 99 -10.41 10.01 1.21
CA ARG A 99 -11.80 10.32 1.59
C ARG A 99 -12.45 10.99 0.38
N PRO A 100 -13.64 10.55 -0.06
CA PRO A 100 -14.33 11.23 -1.15
C PRO A 100 -14.35 12.71 -0.78
N LYS A 101 -13.83 13.56 -1.68
CA LYS A 101 -13.94 15.01 -1.51
C LYS A 101 -15.42 15.27 -1.20
N PRO A 102 -15.77 16.02 -0.15
CA PRO A 102 -17.16 16.36 0.07
C PRO A 102 -17.69 16.91 -1.24
N PHE A 103 -18.70 16.26 -1.79
CA PHE A 103 -19.39 16.74 -2.97
C PHE A 103 -19.77 18.19 -2.66
N SER A 104 -19.25 19.15 -3.42
CA SER A 104 -19.71 20.54 -3.36
C SER A 104 -21.16 20.56 -3.84
N LEU A 105 -22.11 20.22 -2.97
CA LEU A 105 -23.54 20.11 -3.22
C LEU A 105 -24.23 21.47 -3.24
N LEU A 106 -23.62 22.52 -3.79
CA LEU A 106 -24.30 23.79 -4.01
C LEU A 106 -23.71 24.46 -5.26
N LYS A 107 -24.36 24.25 -6.41
CA LYS A 107 -24.43 25.33 -7.40
C LYS A 107 -25.31 26.40 -6.75
N PRO A 108 -24.87 27.67 -6.64
CA PRO A 108 -25.76 28.74 -6.24
C PRO A 108 -26.96 28.74 -7.18
N LEU A 109 -28.16 28.79 -6.61
CA LEU A 109 -29.39 29.00 -7.35
C LEU A 109 -29.18 30.33 -8.11
N ALA A 110 -28.96 30.24 -9.42
CA ALA A 110 -29.00 31.42 -10.26
C ALA A 110 -30.39 32.00 -10.08
N ASP A 111 -30.45 33.22 -9.56
CA ASP A 111 -31.63 34.06 -9.53
C ASP A 111 -32.21 34.12 -10.95
N GLU A 112 -33.15 33.24 -11.27
CA GLU A 112 -33.94 33.35 -12.49
C GLU A 112 -34.99 34.44 -12.23
N GLN A 113 -34.55 35.67 -12.49
CA GLN A 113 -35.38 36.86 -12.51
C GLN A 113 -36.56 36.62 -13.48
N PRO A 114 -37.83 36.74 -13.04
CA PRO A 114 -38.97 36.39 -13.88
C PRO A 114 -39.17 37.45 -14.95
N ALA A 115 -38.94 37.09 -16.22
CA ALA A 115 -39.33 37.89 -17.37
C ALA A 115 -40.55 37.23 -18.04
N THR A 116 -41.75 37.52 -17.54
CA THR A 116 -42.99 37.25 -18.27
C THR A 116 -43.07 38.20 -19.47
N LYS A 117 -43.00 37.63 -20.68
CA LYS A 117 -43.18 38.32 -21.96
C LYS A 117 -44.61 38.91 -22.10
N PRO A 118 -44.77 39.99 -22.88
CA PRO A 118 -46.03 40.70 -23.06
C PRO A 118 -47.07 39.89 -23.84
N ALA A 119 -48.34 40.07 -23.47
CA ALA A 119 -49.50 39.51 -24.17
C ALA A 119 -49.70 40.20 -25.53
N GLU A 120 -49.86 39.42 -26.58
CA GLU A 120 -50.35 39.88 -27.89
C GLU A 120 -51.55 39.00 -28.31
N HIS A 121 -52.66 39.71 -28.54
CA HIS A 121 -53.96 39.41 -29.15
C HIS A 121 -54.82 38.21 -28.69
#